data_AF-A0A8S9PVW9-F1
#
_entry.id   AF-A0A8S9PVW9-F1
#
_cell.length_a   1.000
_cell.length_b   1.000
_cell.length_c   1.000
_cell.angle_alpha   90.00
_cell.angle_beta   90.00
_cell.angle_gamma   90.00
#
_symmetry.space_group_name_H-M   'P 1'
#
loop_
_entity.id
_entity.type
_entity.pdbx_description
1 polymer ?
#
loop_
_entity_poly.entity_id
_entity_poly.type
_entity_poly.pdbx_seq_one_letter_code
_entity_poly.pdbx_strand_id
1 'polypeptide(L)'
;MKRAQSQIQDKWCNLLKDAPILRVLKLYQKHSQSNDVTDSWNQPISVPECLMSHLESFEWRHYNGTDQEREAAKYILRNASCLKKASFYSKSARKHDILKELESVARGSKTCMLVFE
;
A
#
# COMPACT_ATOMS: atom_id res chain seq x y z
N MET A 1 18.29 -10.50 -0.57
CA MET A 1 17.15 -9.55 -0.53
C MET A 1 15.86 -10.37 -0.50
N LYS A 2 15.15 -10.43 0.63
CA LYS A 2 13.89 -11.19 0.71
C LYS A 2 12.81 -10.41 -0.05
N ARG A 3 12.42 -10.92 -1.23
CA ARG A 3 11.26 -10.45 -1.99
C ARG A 3 10.06 -11.28 -1.50
N ALA A 4 9.04 -10.64 -0.95
CA ALA A 4 7.78 -11.30 -0.68
C ALA A 4 6.77 -10.93 -1.78
N GLN A 5 6.17 -11.94 -2.40
CA GLN A 5 5.04 -11.80 -3.31
C GLN A 5 3.85 -12.47 -2.61
N SER A 6 2.76 -11.74 -2.37
CA SER A 6 1.58 -12.24 -1.66
C SER A 6 0.35 -12.12 -2.55
N GLN A 7 -0.47 -13.17 -2.54
CA GLN A 7 -1.81 -13.24 -3.14
C GLN A 7 -2.82 -12.83 -2.05
N ILE A 8 -3.70 -11.87 -2.36
CA ILE A 8 -4.69 -11.18 -1.49
C ILE A 8 -5.61 -12.21 -0.76
N GLN A 9 -5.97 -12.09 0.52
CA GLN A 9 -6.87 -11.06 1.08
C GLN A 9 -6.57 -10.68 2.55
N ASP A 10 -6.22 -11.60 3.44
CA ASP A 10 -5.93 -11.29 4.87
C ASP A 10 -4.45 -11.07 5.19
N LYS A 11 -3.58 -11.15 4.17
CA LYS A 11 -2.15 -11.36 4.37
C LYS A 11 -1.29 -10.11 4.47
N TRP A 12 -1.75 -8.92 4.09
CA TRP A 12 -0.83 -7.77 3.97
C TRP A 12 -0.44 -7.16 5.31
N CYS A 13 -1.37 -7.00 6.25
CA CYS A 13 -1.04 -6.52 7.60
C CYS A 13 -0.13 -7.51 8.34
N ASN A 14 -0.37 -8.81 8.15
CA ASN A 14 0.50 -9.86 8.69
C ASN A 14 1.86 -9.85 8.00
N LEU A 15 1.93 -9.69 6.67
CA LEU A 15 3.18 -9.61 5.92
C LEU A 15 4.07 -8.47 6.41
N LEU A 16 3.50 -7.30 6.70
CA LEU A 16 4.26 -6.16 7.22
C LEU A 16 4.86 -6.47 8.61
N LYS A 17 4.14 -7.23 9.44
CA LYS A 17 4.63 -7.65 10.77
C LYS A 17 5.65 -8.79 10.69
N ASP A 18 5.40 -9.77 9.83
CA ASP A 18 6.20 -10.99 9.69
C ASP A 18 7.52 -10.76 8.94
N ALA A 19 7.63 -9.65 8.20
CA ALA A 19 8.81 -9.28 7.43
C ALA A 19 9.39 -7.92 7.86
N PRO A 20 10.02 -7.81 9.04
CA PRO A 20 10.51 -6.54 9.58
C PRO A 20 11.56 -5.84 8.70
N ILE A 21 12.28 -6.59 7.84
CA ILE A 21 13.28 -6.06 6.90
C ILE A 21 12.77 -5.94 5.45
N LEU A 22 11.44 -5.91 5.25
CA LEU A 22 10.84 -5.83 3.92
C LEU A 22 11.19 -4.50 3.24
N ARG A 23 11.94 -4.58 2.13
CA ARG A 23 12.33 -3.41 1.33
C ARG A 23 11.40 -3.10 0.15
N VAL A 24 10.69 -4.12 -0.33
CA VAL A 24 9.80 -4.01 -1.50
C VAL A 24 8.48 -4.68 -1.18
N LEU A 25 7.39 -3.92 -1.25
CA LEU A 25 6.03 -4.40 -1.11
C LEU A 25 5.31 -4.27 -2.45
N LYS A 26 4.73 -5.36 -2.95
CA LYS A 26 3.94 -5.37 -4.19
C LYS A 26 2.57 -5.97 -3.95
N LEU A 27 1.51 -5.19 -4.12
CA LEU A 27 0.11 -5.59 -3.98
C LEU A 27 -0.52 -5.83 -5.37
N TYR A 28 -1.37 -6.84 -5.49
CA TYR A 28 -2.04 -7.20 -6.75
C TYR A 28 -3.49 -7.56 -6.48
N GLN A 29 -4.44 -6.67 -6.79
CA GLN A 29 -5.86 -7.02 -6.60
C GLN A 29 -6.36 -7.96 -7.69
N LYS A 30 -6.83 -9.14 -7.29
CA LYS A 30 -7.48 -10.09 -8.19
C LYS A 30 -8.98 -9.78 -8.17
N HIS A 31 -9.57 -9.56 -9.35
CA HIS A 31 -11.01 -9.37 -9.49
C HIS A 31 -11.75 -10.69 -9.21
N SER A 32 -12.03 -11.04 -7.95
CA SER A 32 -12.98 -12.11 -7.63
C SER A 32 -14.36 -11.49 -7.41
N GLN A 33 -15.34 -11.90 -8.22
CA GLN A 33 -16.73 -11.42 -8.21
C GLN A 33 -17.56 -11.94 -7.03
N SER A 34 -17.00 -12.10 -5.83
CA SER A 34 -17.76 -12.51 -4.67
C SER A 34 -17.99 -11.31 -3.76
N ASN A 35 -19.26 -11.03 -3.48
CA ASN A 35 -19.74 -10.10 -2.46
C ASN A 35 -19.38 -10.62 -1.05
N ASP A 36 -18.10 -10.89 -0.78
CA ASP A 36 -17.67 -11.28 0.55
C ASP A 36 -17.41 -10.02 1.39
N VAL A 37 -18.27 -9.86 2.39
CA VAL A 37 -18.41 -8.71 3.29
C VAL A 37 -17.25 -8.66 4.31
N THR A 38 -16.12 -9.34 4.05
CA THR A 38 -15.05 -9.61 5.01
C THR A 38 -13.71 -8.93 4.69
N ASP A 39 -13.61 -8.19 3.59
CA ASP A 39 -12.34 -7.61 3.10
C ASP A 39 -11.93 -6.29 3.77
N SER A 40 -12.26 -6.08 5.04
CA SER A 40 -11.94 -4.82 5.72
C SER A 40 -10.46 -4.66 5.98
N TRP A 41 -9.85 -3.61 5.40
CA TRP A 41 -8.54 -3.12 5.83
C TRP A 41 -8.52 -2.96 7.35
N ASN A 42 -7.74 -3.80 8.03
CA ASN A 42 -7.52 -3.74 9.46
C ASN A 42 -6.18 -3.05 9.72
N GLN A 43 -6.22 -1.75 9.96
CA GLN A 43 -5.01 -0.98 10.26
C GLN A 43 -4.23 -1.63 11.43
N PRO A 44 -2.92 -1.86 11.29
CA PRO A 44 -2.12 -2.38 12.40
C PRO A 44 -2.16 -1.44 13.62
N ILE A 45 -2.26 -2.03 14.82
CA ILE A 45 -2.28 -1.30 16.10
C ILE A 45 -1.00 -0.46 16.29
N SER A 46 0.15 -1.02 15.92
CA SER A 46 1.45 -0.35 15.91
C SER A 46 2.01 -0.32 14.49
N VAL A 47 2.87 0.67 14.23
CA VAL A 47 3.57 0.77 12.94
C VAL A 47 4.58 -0.39 12.81
N PRO A 48 4.46 -1.25 11.78
CA PRO A 48 5.42 -2.32 11.55
C PRO A 48 6.83 -1.77 11.31
N GLU A 49 7.84 -2.45 11.86
CA GLU A 49 9.25 -2.06 11.75
C GLU A 49 9.68 -1.85 10.29
N CYS A 50 9.19 -2.68 9.37
CA CYS A 50 9.54 -2.54 7.97
C CYS A 50 9.14 -1.18 7.39
N LEU A 51 8.01 -0.60 7.80
CA LEU A 51 7.63 0.74 7.35
C LEU A 51 8.57 1.79 7.95
N MET A 52 8.90 1.65 9.24
CA MET A 52 9.71 2.63 9.95
C MET A 52 11.17 2.71 9.48
N SER A 53 11.75 1.64 8.95
CA SER A 53 13.21 1.61 8.68
C SER A 53 13.67 0.91 7.40
N HIS A 54 12.82 0.17 6.69
CA HIS A 54 13.30 -0.71 5.60
C HIS A 54 12.58 -0.54 4.27
N LEU A 55 11.29 -0.19 4.25
CA LEU A 55 10.49 -0.20 3.04
C LEU A 55 10.92 0.93 2.10
N GLU A 56 11.46 0.58 0.94
CA GLU A 56 11.99 1.52 -0.06
C GLU A 56 11.10 1.61 -1.31
N SER A 57 10.37 0.55 -1.63
CA SER A 57 9.51 0.50 -2.81
C SER A 57 8.15 -0.07 -2.47
N PHE A 58 7.10 0.62 -2.93
CA PHE A 58 5.72 0.19 -2.84
C PHE A 58 5.08 0.16 -4.23
N GLU A 59 4.46 -0.94 -4.61
CA GLU A 59 3.78 -1.11 -5.89
C GLU A 59 2.38 -1.66 -5.63
N TRP A 60 1.33 -0.99 -6.11
CA TRP A 60 -0.04 -1.46 -5.98
C TRP A 60 -0.68 -1.57 -7.35
N ARG A 61 -0.85 -2.80 -7.83
CA ARG A 61 -1.51 -3.10 -9.10
C ARG A 61 -2.99 -3.36 -8.93
N HIS A 62 -3.77 -2.91 -9.91
CA HIS A 62 -5.24 -2.99 -9.90
C HIS A 62 -5.84 -2.23 -8.73
N TYR A 63 -5.25 -1.08 -8.39
CA TYR A 63 -5.74 -0.21 -7.33
C TYR A 63 -7.06 0.43 -7.77
N ASN A 64 -8.17 0.10 -7.11
CA ASN A 64 -9.49 0.61 -7.48
C ASN A 64 -9.81 1.95 -6.79
N GLY A 65 -9.08 2.29 -5.73
CA GLY A 65 -9.28 3.49 -4.93
C GLY A 65 -10.53 3.42 -4.06
N THR A 66 -10.92 2.23 -3.62
CA THR A 66 -11.97 2.07 -2.62
C THR A 66 -11.55 2.75 -1.31
N ASP A 67 -12.50 3.04 -0.42
CA ASP A 67 -12.20 3.71 0.85
C ASP A 67 -11.13 2.96 1.67
N GLN A 68 -11.22 1.63 1.71
CA GLN A 68 -10.26 0.77 2.41
C GLN A 68 -8.88 0.79 1.76
N GLU A 69 -8.82 0.73 0.43
CA GLU A 69 -7.57 0.84 -0.32
C GLU A 69 -6.91 2.21 -0.14
N ARG A 70 -7.71 3.28 -0.07
CA ARG A 70 -7.24 4.64 0.21
C ARG A 70 -6.66 4.75 1.61
N GLU A 71 -7.35 4.23 2.63
CA GLU A 71 -6.83 4.26 4.00
C GLU A 71 -5.55 3.43 4.16
N ALA A 72 -5.47 2.26 3.54
CA ALA A 72 -4.25 1.45 3.51
C ALA A 72 -3.08 2.15 2.82
N ALA A 73 -3.33 2.78 1.67
CA ALA A 73 -2.32 3.53 0.93
C ALA A 73 -1.80 4.72 1.75
N LYS A 74 -2.72 5.52 2.33
CA LYS A 74 -2.37 6.63 3.23
C LYS A 74 -1.53 6.15 4.40
N TYR A 75 -1.90 5.04 5.02
CA TYR A 75 -1.17 4.47 6.15
C TYR A 75 0.28 4.15 5.76
N ILE A 76 0.51 3.47 4.63
CA ILE A 76 1.85 3.16 4.16
C ILE A 76 2.62 4.45 3.86
N LEU A 77 2.02 5.40 3.13
CA LEU A 77 2.67 6.67 2.76
C LEU A 77 3.07 7.52 3.99
N ARG A 78 2.22 7.55 5.02
CA ARG A 78 2.48 8.27 6.28
C ARG A 78 3.60 7.64 7.09
N ASN A 79 3.66 6.32 7.14
CA ASN A 79 4.53 5.60 8.08
C ASN A 79 5.84 5.11 7.47
N ALA A 80 5.91 4.99 6.13
CA ALA A 80 7.10 4.47 5.45
C ALA A 80 8.20 5.55 5.34
N SER A 81 9.11 5.59 6.31
CA SER A 81 10.12 6.66 6.43
C SER A 81 11.24 6.57 5.38
N CYS A 82 11.53 5.35 4.91
CA CYS A 82 12.57 5.07 3.91
C CYS A 82 12.04 4.93 2.48
N LEU A 83 10.74 5.18 2.27
CA LEU A 83 10.08 4.94 1.00
C LEU A 83 10.64 5.89 -0.07
N LYS A 84 11.15 5.34 -1.16
CA LYS A 84 11.72 6.11 -2.29
C LYS A 84 10.74 6.23 -3.44
N LYS A 85 9.93 5.19 -3.66
CA LYS A 85 8.95 5.15 -4.74
C LYS A 85 7.68 4.41 -4.30
N ALA A 86 6.53 5.01 -4.56
CA ALA A 86 5.23 4.37 -4.50
C ALA A 86 4.55 4.46 -5.86
N SER A 87 4.13 3.32 -6.40
CA SER A 87 3.50 3.22 -7.72
C SER A 87 2.12 2.61 -7.63
N PHE A 88 1.12 3.30 -8.15
CA PHE A 88 -0.27 2.86 -8.18
C PHE A 88 -0.73 2.67 -9.62
N TYR A 89 -1.26 1.49 -9.94
CA TYR A 89 -1.76 1.19 -11.27
C TYR A 89 -3.28 1.03 -11.19
N SER A 90 -4.01 1.97 -11.78
CA SER A 90 -5.46 2.05 -11.66
C SER A 90 -6.14 2.18 -13.02
N LYS A 91 -7.14 1.33 -13.25
CA LYS A 91 -8.07 1.47 -14.38
C LYS A 91 -9.30 2.32 -14.02
N SER A 92 -9.36 2.88 -12.81
CA SER A 92 -10.50 3.67 -12.35
C SER A 92 -10.60 4.99 -13.12
N ALA A 93 -11.83 5.37 -13.51
CA ALA A 93 -12.08 6.69 -14.09
C ALA A 93 -11.80 7.83 -13.10
N ARG A 94 -11.85 7.55 -11.78
CA ARG A 94 -11.58 8.51 -10.71
C ARG A 94 -10.10 8.62 -10.32
N LYS A 95 -9.19 8.04 -11.11
CA LYS A 95 -7.75 7.99 -10.78
C LYS A 95 -7.15 9.36 -10.45
N HIS A 96 -7.61 10.44 -11.10
CA HIS A 96 -7.13 11.80 -10.85
C HIS A 96 -7.51 12.34 -9.46
N ASP A 97 -8.72 12.04 -9.00
CA ASP A 97 -9.18 12.49 -7.67
C ASP A 97 -8.44 11.71 -6.58
N ILE A 98 -8.29 10.40 -6.78
CA ILE A 98 -7.54 9.53 -5.88
C ILE A 98 -6.06 9.93 -5.80
N LEU A 99 -5.46 10.31 -6.95
CA LEU A 99 -4.10 10.84 -7.01
C LEU A 99 -3.95 12.10 -6.15
N LYS A 100 -4.81 13.11 -6.36
CA LYS A 100 -4.77 14.36 -5.59
C LYS A 100 -4.90 14.09 -4.09
N GLU A 101 -5.77 13.17 -3.72
CA GLU A 101 -5.94 12.75 -2.34
C GLU A 101 -4.64 12.15 -1.77
N LEU A 102 -4.02 11.20 -2.47
CA LEU A 102 -2.77 10.56 -2.03
C LEU A 102 -1.56 11.51 -2.05
N GLU A 103 -1.55 12.49 -2.96
CA GLU A 103 -0.54 13.55 -3.00
C GLU A 103 -0.61 14.48 -1.79
N SER A 104 -1.83 14.74 -1.29
CA SER A 104 -2.06 15.61 -0.12
C SER A 104 -1.64 14.98 1.21
N VAL A 105 -1.31 13.68 1.21
CA VAL A 105 -0.91 12.94 2.40
C VAL A 105 0.47 13.38 2.87
N ALA A 106 0.58 13.77 4.15
CA ALA A 106 1.86 13.95 4.81
C ALA A 106 2.68 12.65 4.74
N ARG A 107 3.84 12.69 4.08
CA ARG A 107 4.67 11.51 3.83
C ARG A 107 5.66 11.30 4.97
N GLY A 108 5.82 10.04 5.39
CA GLY A 108 6.88 9.66 6.32
C GLY A 108 8.27 9.85 5.71
N SER A 109 8.38 9.60 4.41
CA SER A 109 9.58 9.89 3.61
C SER A 109 9.41 11.17 2.80
N LYS A 110 10.32 12.14 3.01
CA LYS A 110 10.39 13.39 2.23
C LYS A 110 10.83 13.19 0.78
N THR A 111 11.47 12.07 0.47
CA THR A 111 12.04 11.78 -0.85
C THR A 111 11.18 10.81 -1.67
N CYS A 112 10.07 10.32 -1.10
CA CYS A 112 9.18 9.39 -1.77
C CYS A 112 8.57 10.04 -3.03
N MET A 113 8.79 9.42 -4.18
CA MET A 113 8.11 9.77 -5.44
C MET A 113 6.82 8.96 -5.57
N LEU A 114 5.70 9.65 -5.79
CA LEU A 114 4.44 9.03 -6.18
C LEU A 114 4.37 8.92 -7.69
N VAL A 115 4.04 7.73 -8.19
CA VAL A 115 3.85 7.45 -9.61
C VAL A 115 2.49 6.78 -9.78
N PHE A 116 1.71 7.26 -10.75
CA PHE A 116 0.40 6.72 -11.07
C PHE A 116 0.35 6.36 -12.55
N GLU A 117 -0.10 5.15 -12.85
CA GLU A 117 -0.20 4.59 -14.21
C GLU A 117 -1.62 4.07 -14.50
#